data_AF-A0AB39JL15-F1
#
_entry.id   AF-A0AB39JL15-F1
#
_cell.length_a   1.000
_cell.length_b   1.000
_cell.length_c   1.000
_cell.angle_alpha   90.00
_cell.angle_beta   90.00
_cell.angle_gamma   90.00
#
_symmetry.space_group_name_H-M   'P 1'
#
loop_
_entity.id
_entity.type
_entity.pdbx_description
1 polymer ?
#
loop_
_entity_poly.entity_id
_entity_poly.type
_entity_poly.pdbx_seq_one_letter_code
_entity_poly.pdbx_strand_id
1 'polypeptide(L)'
;MPAQDFVSPDSIRAQFCAAMSLMYKQEVPLYGTLLSLVSEINQQVMTQQPEVAQALRWTGEIERLDHERHGAIRVGTAEELATIARLFAVMGMQPVGYYDLSSAGVPVHSTAFRAVHEQSLHISPFRVFTSLLRLELIDNPALRELSRQILAKRQIFTPRALALIQQFEREGGLSAEDANTFVDEALHTFRWHHDATVTAEQYQQLHDQHRLIADVVAFKGPHINHLTPRTLDIDAIQLGMPAKGIPPKAVIEGPPPRRCPILLRQTSFKALQEKVAFSDQRGDAGGSHTARFGEIEQRGAALTPKGRQLYDQLLDAAREALGGVPAEANAERYMDLLSNSFQAFPDDLAQMREQGLAYFRFFATERGMAARGDAGRPTSLDGLIDAGHVHFEALVYEDFLPVSAAGIFQSNLGDDAQSEYGSNANRDAFEQALGRSVQDELELYAQSQQRSLQACAKALDLPDL
;
A
#
# COMPACT_ATOMS: atom_id res chain seq x y z
N MET A 1 -26.18 -28.98 -7.60
CA MET A 1 -25.59 -28.76 -6.27
C MET A 1 -26.25 -27.51 -5.70
N PRO A 2 -26.74 -27.50 -4.46
CA PRO A 2 -27.23 -26.25 -3.87
C PRO A 2 -26.08 -25.24 -3.88
N ALA A 3 -26.38 -23.97 -4.14
CA ALA A 3 -25.41 -22.90 -3.96
C ALA A 3 -24.89 -23.02 -2.51
N GLN A 4 -23.59 -23.23 -2.33
CA GLN A 4 -23.00 -23.28 -0.99
C GLN A 4 -23.09 -21.88 -0.37
N ASP A 5 -23.44 -21.79 0.91
CA ASP A 5 -23.61 -20.55 1.68
C ASP A 5 -22.26 -19.88 2.02
N PHE A 6 -21.38 -19.71 1.02
CA PHE A 6 -20.10 -19.05 1.19
C PHE A 6 -20.23 -17.53 1.18
N VAL A 7 -19.43 -16.87 2.02
CA VAL A 7 -19.30 -15.41 2.00
C VAL A 7 -18.33 -14.97 0.90
N SER A 8 -18.48 -13.75 0.41
CA SER A 8 -17.55 -13.22 -0.60
C SER A 8 -16.16 -12.99 0.01
N PRO A 9 -15.06 -13.28 -0.71
CA PRO A 9 -13.70 -12.94 -0.25
C PRO A 9 -13.53 -11.45 0.09
N ASP A 10 -14.29 -10.59 -0.60
CA ASP A 10 -14.34 -9.15 -0.35
C ASP A 10 -14.85 -8.81 1.06
N SER A 11 -15.85 -9.55 1.56
CA SER A 11 -16.35 -9.37 2.92
C SER A 11 -15.35 -9.86 3.98
N ILE A 12 -14.65 -10.97 3.73
CA ILE A 12 -13.58 -11.49 4.60
C ILE A 12 -12.46 -10.45 4.68
N ARG A 13 -12.06 -9.85 3.55
CA ARG A 13 -11.05 -8.78 3.51
C ARG A 13 -11.46 -7.55 4.32
N ALA A 14 -12.71 -7.11 4.20
CA ALA A 14 -13.24 -5.98 4.97
C ALA A 14 -13.20 -6.27 6.48
N GLN A 15 -13.62 -7.47 6.90
CA GLN A 15 -13.58 -7.91 8.29
C GLN A 15 -12.14 -7.98 8.81
N PHE A 16 -11.22 -8.58 8.05
CA PHE A 16 -9.80 -8.66 8.40
C PHE A 16 -9.16 -7.28 8.54
N CYS A 17 -9.42 -6.35 7.62
CA CYS A 17 -8.94 -4.97 7.71
C CYS A 17 -9.45 -4.27 8.99
N ALA A 18 -10.73 -4.44 9.33
CA ALA A 18 -11.30 -3.87 10.55
C ALA A 18 -10.67 -4.48 11.81
N ALA A 19 -10.50 -5.81 11.85
CA ALA A 19 -9.89 -6.53 12.96
C ALA A 19 -8.41 -6.14 13.16
N MET A 20 -7.63 -6.06 12.07
CA MET A 20 -6.26 -5.55 12.04
C MET A 20 -6.19 -4.12 12.57
N SER A 21 -7.07 -3.23 12.13
CA SER A 21 -7.11 -1.85 12.58
C SER A 21 -7.45 -1.73 14.07
N LEU A 22 -8.37 -2.55 14.57
CA LEU A 22 -8.71 -2.57 15.99
C LEU A 22 -7.53 -3.09 16.84
N MET A 23 -6.90 -4.18 16.41
CA MET A 23 -5.69 -4.72 17.06
C MET A 23 -4.57 -3.67 17.07
N TYR A 24 -4.25 -3.07 15.94
CA TYR A 24 -3.17 -2.08 15.84
C TYR A 24 -3.45 -0.83 16.67
N LYS A 25 -4.71 -0.39 16.76
CA LYS A 25 -5.11 0.72 17.66
C LYS A 25 -4.91 0.38 19.14
N GLN A 26 -5.12 -0.87 19.55
CA GLN A 26 -4.86 -1.30 20.92
C GLN A 26 -3.35 -1.37 21.21
N GLU A 27 -2.57 -1.86 20.26
CA GLU A 27 -1.11 -1.95 20.41
C GLU A 27 -0.42 -0.58 20.28
N VAL A 28 -0.95 0.34 19.47
CA VAL A 28 -0.36 1.66 19.17
C VAL A 28 -1.43 2.75 19.32
N PRO A 29 -1.64 3.32 20.53
CA PRO A 29 -2.72 4.28 20.77
C PRO A 29 -2.68 5.54 19.88
N LEU A 30 -1.49 6.01 19.48
CA LEU A 30 -1.33 7.16 18.58
C LEU A 30 -1.91 6.92 17.18
N TYR A 31 -2.05 5.67 16.74
CA TYR A 31 -2.79 5.35 15.52
C TYR A 31 -4.28 5.68 15.67
N GLY A 32 -4.87 5.47 16.84
CA GLY A 32 -6.23 5.91 17.15
C GLY A 32 -6.40 7.43 17.04
N THR A 33 -5.41 8.19 17.52
CA THR A 33 -5.36 9.65 17.39
C THR A 33 -5.25 10.10 15.93
N LEU A 34 -4.42 9.41 15.13
CA LEU A 34 -4.30 9.66 13.69
C LEU A 34 -5.63 9.44 12.97
N LEU A 35 -6.34 8.34 13.25
CA LEU A 35 -7.64 8.05 12.63
C LEU A 35 -8.68 9.14 12.90
N SER A 36 -8.72 9.68 14.12
CA SER A 36 -9.62 10.80 14.44
C SER A 36 -9.27 12.04 13.63
N LEU A 37 -7.98 12.38 13.51
CA LEU A 37 -7.53 13.54 12.72
C LEU A 37 -7.82 13.34 11.22
N VAL A 38 -7.61 12.14 10.67
CA VAL A 38 -7.96 11.80 9.28
C VAL A 38 -9.45 12.03 9.03
N SER A 39 -10.33 11.57 9.93
CA SER A 39 -11.77 11.74 9.79
C SER A 39 -12.16 13.23 9.79
N GLU A 40 -11.60 14.03 10.69
CA GLU A 40 -11.79 15.49 10.75
C GLU A 40 -11.37 16.17 9.44
N ILE A 41 -10.15 15.89 8.95
CA ILE A 41 -9.63 16.48 7.71
C ILE A 41 -10.44 16.05 6.48
N ASN A 42 -10.80 14.77 6.36
CA ASN A 42 -11.55 14.29 5.21
C ASN A 42 -12.95 14.94 5.16
N GLN A 43 -13.63 15.07 6.31
CA GLN A 43 -14.90 15.80 6.38
C GLN A 43 -14.74 17.27 6.00
N GLN A 44 -13.67 17.92 6.46
CA GLN A 44 -13.37 19.30 6.10
C GLN A 44 -13.19 19.47 4.59
N VAL A 45 -12.37 18.61 3.95
CA VAL A 45 -12.13 18.65 2.50
C VAL A 45 -13.43 18.44 1.73
N MET A 46 -14.21 17.42 2.05
CA MET A 46 -15.49 17.16 1.38
C MET A 46 -16.51 18.31 1.55
N THR A 47 -16.42 19.06 2.65
CA THR A 47 -17.29 20.23 2.90
C THR A 47 -16.81 21.46 2.12
N GLN A 48 -15.50 21.69 2.09
CA GLN A 48 -14.89 22.90 1.49
C GLN A 48 -14.68 22.78 -0.01
N GLN A 49 -14.58 21.56 -0.54
CA GLN A 49 -14.27 21.26 -1.94
C GLN A 49 -15.36 20.33 -2.53
N PRO A 50 -16.50 20.90 -3.00
CA PRO A 50 -17.60 20.11 -3.54
C PRO A 50 -17.21 19.23 -4.73
N GLU A 51 -16.23 19.67 -5.53
CA GLU A 51 -15.70 18.93 -6.67
C GLU A 51 -15.03 17.62 -6.23
N VAL A 52 -14.23 17.64 -5.15
CA VAL A 52 -13.62 16.43 -4.57
C VAL A 52 -14.69 15.46 -4.08
N ALA A 53 -15.69 15.98 -3.35
CA ALA A 53 -16.80 15.14 -2.88
C ALA A 53 -17.59 14.53 -4.06
N GLN A 54 -17.75 15.27 -5.16
CA GLN A 54 -18.44 14.78 -6.35
C GLN A 54 -17.63 13.73 -7.11
N ALA A 55 -16.32 13.91 -7.24
CA ALA A 55 -15.42 12.92 -7.84
C ALA A 55 -15.49 11.59 -7.07
N LEU A 56 -15.41 11.64 -5.73
CA LEU A 56 -15.51 10.47 -4.87
C LEU A 56 -16.88 9.76 -4.97
N ARG A 57 -17.97 10.50 -5.23
CA ARG A 57 -19.30 9.91 -5.49
C ARG A 57 -19.37 9.20 -6.82
N TRP A 58 -18.82 9.80 -7.89
CA TRP A 58 -18.78 9.16 -9.20
C TRP A 58 -18.01 7.85 -9.17
N THR A 59 -16.86 7.83 -8.49
CA THR A 59 -16.02 6.63 -8.40
C THR A 59 -16.51 5.61 -7.36
N GLY A 60 -17.40 6.01 -6.45
CA GLY A 60 -17.81 5.20 -5.30
C GLY A 60 -16.70 5.07 -4.24
N GLU A 61 -15.71 5.98 -4.26
CA GLU A 61 -14.66 6.01 -3.25
C GLU A 61 -15.15 6.63 -1.93
N ILE A 62 -16.23 7.41 -1.97
CA ILE A 62 -16.78 8.05 -0.77
C ILE A 62 -17.24 7.01 0.28
N GLU A 63 -17.73 5.84 -0.15
CA GLU A 63 -18.18 4.77 0.75
C GLU A 63 -17.02 3.96 1.35
N ARG A 64 -15.88 3.89 0.66
CA ARG A 64 -14.73 3.07 1.09
C ARG A 64 -13.70 3.86 1.89
N LEU A 65 -13.67 5.20 1.76
CA LEU A 65 -12.63 6.10 2.27
C LEU A 65 -12.37 5.95 3.79
N ASP A 66 -13.43 5.87 4.62
CA ASP A 66 -13.29 5.81 6.08
C ASP A 66 -12.61 4.51 6.59
N HIS A 67 -12.65 3.47 5.78
CA HIS A 67 -12.07 2.16 6.10
C HIS A 67 -10.84 1.85 5.24
N GLU A 68 -10.47 2.75 4.34
CA GLU A 68 -9.37 2.59 3.41
C GLU A 68 -8.02 2.63 4.14
N ARG A 69 -7.30 1.52 4.08
CA ARG A 69 -6.02 1.32 4.78
C ARG A 69 -5.05 0.51 3.92
N HIS A 70 -3.76 0.63 4.22
CA HIS A 70 -2.79 -0.39 3.85
C HIS A 70 -1.96 -0.82 5.07
N GLY A 71 -1.50 -2.06 5.09
CA GLY A 71 -0.51 -2.54 6.07
C GLY A 71 0.82 -2.86 5.40
N ALA A 72 1.89 -2.89 6.18
CA ALA A 72 3.19 -3.39 5.73
C ALA A 72 3.73 -4.46 6.70
N ILE A 73 4.27 -5.53 6.12
CA ILE A 73 4.84 -6.67 6.83
C ILE A 73 6.11 -7.17 6.15
N ARG A 74 6.90 -7.93 6.90
CA ARG A 74 8.17 -8.49 6.43
C ARG A 74 8.27 -9.96 6.81
N VAL A 75 8.49 -10.82 5.84
CA VAL A 75 8.71 -12.27 6.03
C VAL A 75 10.17 -12.62 5.77
N GLY A 76 10.62 -13.72 6.37
CA GLY A 76 12.02 -14.14 6.37
C GLY A 76 12.33 -15.28 5.40
N THR A 77 11.33 -16.03 4.93
CA THR A 77 11.56 -17.21 4.07
C THR A 77 10.59 -17.27 2.88
N ALA A 78 11.01 -18.00 1.84
CA ALA A 78 10.16 -18.31 0.69
C ALA A 78 8.89 -19.09 1.09
N GLU A 79 9.00 -20.03 2.04
CA GLU A 79 7.84 -20.79 2.53
C GLU A 79 6.81 -19.89 3.23
N GLU A 80 7.28 -18.92 4.01
CA GLU A 80 6.43 -17.90 4.63
C GLU A 80 5.73 -17.04 3.57
N LEU A 81 6.45 -16.60 2.52
CA LEU A 81 5.88 -15.81 1.42
C LEU A 81 4.85 -16.61 0.60
N ALA A 82 5.15 -17.86 0.24
CA ALA A 82 4.22 -18.70 -0.50
C ALA A 82 2.95 -18.99 0.33
N THR A 83 3.10 -19.23 1.63
CA THR A 83 1.95 -19.50 2.51
C THR A 83 1.12 -18.26 2.76
N ILE A 84 1.74 -17.09 2.95
CA ILE A 84 1.00 -15.84 3.15
C ILE A 84 0.25 -15.43 1.88
N ALA A 85 0.76 -15.75 0.69
CA ALA A 85 0.03 -15.55 -0.55
C ALA A 85 -1.27 -16.37 -0.61
N ARG A 86 -1.26 -17.60 -0.07
CA ARG A 86 -2.47 -18.44 0.06
C ARG A 86 -3.42 -17.90 1.11
N LEU A 87 -2.91 -17.41 2.24
CA LEU A 87 -3.70 -16.71 3.25
C LEU A 87 -4.43 -15.49 2.65
N PHE A 88 -3.71 -14.64 1.92
CA PHE A 88 -4.27 -13.47 1.26
C PHE A 88 -5.27 -13.83 0.16
N ALA A 89 -5.09 -14.96 -0.53
CA ALA A 89 -6.03 -15.43 -1.54
C ALA A 89 -7.43 -15.77 -0.98
N VAL A 90 -7.54 -16.24 0.28
CA VAL A 90 -8.85 -16.43 0.97
C VAL A 90 -9.64 -15.13 1.02
N MET A 91 -8.95 -13.99 1.10
CA MET A 91 -9.50 -12.64 1.13
C MET A 91 -9.56 -11.98 -0.26
N GLY A 92 -9.38 -12.74 -1.35
CA GLY A 92 -9.39 -12.20 -2.71
C GLY A 92 -8.24 -11.22 -3.00
N MET A 93 -7.17 -11.28 -2.21
CA MET A 93 -5.99 -10.43 -2.37
C MET A 93 -4.93 -11.19 -3.17
N GLN A 94 -4.45 -10.57 -4.23
CA GLN A 94 -3.50 -11.14 -5.18
C GLN A 94 -2.21 -10.33 -5.17
N PRO A 95 -1.05 -10.94 -5.46
CA PRO A 95 0.22 -10.22 -5.52
C PRO A 95 0.25 -9.35 -6.78
N VAL A 96 0.41 -8.04 -6.61
CA VAL A 96 0.46 -7.05 -7.68
C VAL A 96 1.74 -6.21 -7.54
N GLY A 97 2.42 -6.02 -8.66
CA GLY A 97 3.69 -5.29 -8.73
C GLY A 97 4.86 -6.04 -8.09
N TYR A 98 6.06 -5.61 -8.47
CA TYR A 98 7.33 -6.09 -7.92
C TYR A 98 8.21 -4.90 -7.54
N TYR A 99 8.71 -4.90 -6.31
CA TYR A 99 9.48 -3.80 -5.74
C TYR A 99 10.84 -4.32 -5.25
N ASP A 100 11.93 -3.92 -5.91
CA ASP A 100 13.29 -4.31 -5.52
C ASP A 100 13.97 -3.18 -4.72
N LEU A 101 13.92 -3.28 -3.40
CA LEU A 101 14.49 -2.28 -2.50
C LEU A 101 16.00 -2.46 -2.28
N SER A 102 16.63 -3.48 -2.88
CA SER A 102 18.08 -3.67 -2.80
C SER A 102 18.86 -2.53 -3.44
N SER A 103 18.31 -1.92 -4.50
CA SER A 103 18.86 -0.72 -5.13
C SER A 103 18.90 0.51 -4.21
N ALA A 104 18.13 0.49 -3.11
CA ALA A 104 18.17 1.49 -2.06
C ALA A 104 18.92 1.02 -0.79
N GLY A 105 19.73 -0.03 -0.87
CA GLY A 105 20.50 -0.56 0.27
C GLY A 105 19.68 -1.36 1.27
N VAL A 106 18.39 -1.61 1.01
CA VAL A 106 17.52 -2.38 1.91
C VAL A 106 17.50 -3.85 1.45
N PRO A 107 17.84 -4.85 2.29
CA PRO A 107 18.04 -6.23 1.86
C PRO A 107 16.71 -6.99 1.65
N VAL A 108 15.76 -6.41 0.94
CA VAL A 108 14.43 -6.98 0.68
C VAL A 108 13.96 -6.73 -0.76
N HIS A 109 13.03 -7.57 -1.19
CA HIS A 109 12.19 -7.36 -2.37
C HIS A 109 10.74 -7.71 -2.02
N SER A 110 9.78 -7.10 -2.70
CA SER A 110 8.40 -7.03 -2.20
C SER A 110 7.34 -7.09 -3.30
N THR A 111 6.09 -7.35 -2.88
CA THR A 111 4.87 -7.21 -3.69
C THR A 111 3.74 -6.64 -2.82
N ALA A 112 2.65 -6.18 -3.44
CA ALA A 112 1.45 -5.75 -2.74
C ALA A 112 0.34 -6.78 -2.91
N PHE A 113 -0.17 -7.34 -1.81
CA PHE A 113 -1.39 -8.15 -1.85
C PHE A 113 -2.62 -7.25 -1.80
N ARG A 114 -3.46 -7.28 -2.83
CA ARG A 114 -4.70 -6.47 -2.91
C ARG A 114 -5.75 -7.07 -3.84
N ALA A 115 -6.98 -6.57 -3.77
CA ALA A 115 -7.98 -6.84 -4.79
C ALA A 115 -7.62 -6.11 -6.11
N VAL A 116 -8.15 -6.60 -7.23
CA VAL A 116 -7.76 -6.13 -8.57
C VAL A 116 -8.89 -5.55 -9.41
N HIS A 117 -10.14 -5.74 -8.97
CA HIS A 117 -11.33 -5.26 -9.68
C HIS A 117 -11.98 -4.11 -8.91
N GLU A 118 -12.46 -3.06 -9.62
CA GLU A 118 -13.02 -1.85 -9.01
C GLU A 118 -14.18 -2.14 -8.04
N GLN A 119 -15.05 -3.10 -8.36
CA GLN A 119 -16.14 -3.51 -7.46
C GLN A 119 -15.64 -4.14 -6.15
N SER A 120 -14.58 -4.95 -6.21
CA SER A 120 -13.97 -5.55 -5.03
C SER A 120 -13.21 -4.51 -4.20
N LEU A 121 -12.51 -3.59 -4.87
CA LEU A 121 -11.84 -2.46 -4.25
C LEU A 121 -12.83 -1.48 -3.59
N HIS A 122 -14.04 -1.33 -4.13
CA HIS A 122 -15.10 -0.55 -3.51
C HIS A 122 -15.56 -1.16 -2.16
N ILE A 123 -15.73 -2.49 -2.09
CA ILE A 123 -16.10 -3.17 -0.84
C ILE A 123 -14.97 -3.06 0.21
N SER A 124 -13.73 -3.33 -0.22
CA SER A 124 -12.56 -3.14 0.64
C SER A 124 -11.31 -2.95 -0.21
N PRO A 125 -10.71 -1.74 -0.20
CA PRO A 125 -9.44 -1.48 -0.87
C PRO A 125 -8.25 -1.89 0.00
N PHE A 126 -8.42 -2.78 0.99
CA PHE A 126 -7.32 -3.14 1.88
C PHE A 126 -6.15 -3.78 1.11
N ARG A 127 -4.94 -3.28 1.39
CA ARG A 127 -3.68 -3.69 0.73
C ARG A 127 -2.66 -4.08 1.79
N VAL A 128 -1.81 -5.07 1.50
CA VAL A 128 -0.67 -5.40 2.37
C VAL A 128 0.62 -5.46 1.54
N PHE A 129 1.51 -4.50 1.79
CA PHE A 129 2.86 -4.51 1.24
C PHE A 129 3.70 -5.56 1.98
N THR A 130 4.12 -6.61 1.27
CA THR A 130 4.79 -7.76 1.85
C THR A 130 6.19 -7.87 1.29
N SER A 131 7.18 -7.71 2.18
CA SER A 131 8.61 -7.79 1.82
C SER A 131 9.20 -9.13 2.24
N LEU A 132 10.00 -9.74 1.38
CA LEU A 132 10.81 -10.92 1.69
C LEU A 132 12.26 -10.50 1.95
N LEU A 133 12.80 -10.90 3.10
CA LEU A 133 14.22 -10.72 3.44
C LEU A 133 15.11 -11.57 2.53
N ARG A 134 16.14 -10.93 1.97
CA ARG A 134 17.16 -11.57 1.12
C ARG A 134 18.40 -11.88 1.93
N LEU A 135 18.47 -13.08 2.50
CA LEU A 135 19.59 -13.51 3.34
C LEU A 135 20.92 -13.51 2.58
N GLU A 136 20.91 -13.70 1.26
CA GLU A 136 22.11 -13.65 0.42
C GLU A 136 22.78 -12.27 0.39
N LEU A 137 22.08 -11.20 0.80
CA LEU A 137 22.59 -9.83 0.94
C LEU A 137 23.19 -9.55 2.33
N ILE A 138 23.19 -10.53 3.25
CA ILE A 138 23.86 -10.40 4.55
C ILE A 138 25.34 -10.75 4.39
N ASP A 139 26.22 -9.76 4.38
CA ASP A 139 27.65 -9.95 4.09
C ASP A 139 28.35 -10.91 5.05
N ASN A 140 28.04 -10.83 6.34
CA ASN A 140 28.65 -11.69 7.36
C ASN A 140 28.10 -13.14 7.25
N PRO A 141 28.93 -14.15 6.86
CA PRO A 141 28.43 -15.50 6.63
C PRO A 141 27.93 -16.20 7.90
N ALA A 142 28.54 -15.91 9.06
CA ALA A 142 28.11 -16.48 10.33
C ALA A 142 26.75 -15.90 10.76
N LEU A 143 26.54 -14.60 10.55
CA LEU A 143 25.26 -13.95 10.83
C LEU A 143 24.17 -14.42 9.88
N ARG A 144 24.48 -14.59 8.58
CA ARG A 144 23.58 -15.15 7.58
C ARG A 144 23.09 -16.54 7.98
N GLU A 145 24.02 -17.39 8.42
CA GLU A 145 23.71 -18.75 8.87
C GLU A 145 22.89 -18.75 10.16
N LEU A 146 23.21 -17.86 11.11
CA LEU A 146 22.40 -17.66 12.32
C LEU A 146 20.96 -17.25 11.97
N SER A 147 20.77 -16.26 11.08
CA SER A 147 19.45 -15.82 10.61
C SER A 147 18.68 -16.98 9.97
N ARG A 148 19.32 -17.76 9.10
CA ARG A 148 18.72 -18.94 8.46
C ARG A 148 18.25 -19.97 9.50
N GLN A 149 19.06 -20.26 10.52
CA GLN A 149 18.72 -21.24 11.56
C GLN A 149 17.57 -20.79 12.46
N ILE A 150 17.48 -19.49 12.77
CA ILE A 150 16.38 -18.93 13.58
C ILE A 150 15.08 -18.99 12.78
N LEU A 151 15.10 -18.50 11.53
CA LEU A 151 13.94 -18.48 10.66
C LEU A 151 13.42 -19.89 10.35
N ALA A 152 14.30 -20.88 10.18
CA ALA A 152 13.90 -22.26 9.92
C ALA A 152 13.19 -22.96 11.10
N LYS A 153 13.27 -22.41 12.32
CA LYS A 153 12.67 -23.02 13.53
C LYS A 153 11.27 -22.50 13.84
N ARG A 154 10.87 -21.34 13.31
CA ARG A 154 9.60 -20.71 13.66
C ARG A 154 8.46 -21.22 12.78
N GLN A 155 7.25 -21.16 13.33
CA GLN A 155 6.00 -21.38 12.62
C GLN A 155 5.13 -20.15 12.86
N ILE A 156 4.96 -19.32 11.83
CA ILE A 156 4.26 -18.03 11.96
C ILE A 156 2.74 -18.16 11.82
N PHE A 157 2.25 -19.26 11.23
CA PHE A 157 0.83 -19.50 11.02
C PHE A 157 0.29 -20.52 12.03
N THR A 158 -0.90 -20.26 12.57
CA THR A 158 -1.55 -21.24 13.45
C THR A 158 -1.97 -22.47 12.65
N PRO A 159 -2.00 -23.67 13.26
CA PRO A 159 -2.50 -24.88 12.59
C PRO A 159 -3.93 -24.71 12.06
N ARG A 160 -4.78 -23.92 12.75
CA ARG A 160 -6.15 -23.67 12.34
C ARG A 160 -6.24 -22.74 11.14
N ALA A 161 -5.41 -21.68 11.07
CA ALA A 161 -5.31 -20.84 9.86
C ALA A 161 -4.92 -21.68 8.63
N LEU A 162 -3.92 -22.54 8.76
CA LEU A 162 -3.48 -23.43 7.67
C LEU A 162 -4.59 -24.41 7.23
N ALA A 163 -5.35 -24.96 8.18
CA ALA A 163 -6.47 -25.84 7.87
C ALA A 163 -7.59 -25.12 7.12
N LEU A 164 -7.90 -23.87 7.49
CA LEU A 164 -8.93 -23.05 6.83
C LEU A 164 -8.51 -22.59 5.44
N ILE A 165 -7.22 -22.29 5.22
CA ILE A 165 -6.68 -22.04 3.88
C ILE A 165 -6.86 -23.28 2.99
N GLN A 166 -6.50 -24.46 3.48
CA GLN A 166 -6.67 -25.72 2.74
C GLN A 166 -8.15 -26.04 2.48
N GLN A 167 -9.04 -25.75 3.43
CA GLN A 167 -10.48 -25.88 3.26
C GLN A 167 -10.99 -24.97 2.14
N PHE A 168 -10.64 -23.68 2.18
CA PHE A 168 -11.02 -22.70 1.15
C PHE A 168 -10.55 -23.13 -0.24
N GLU A 169 -9.30 -23.58 -0.38
CA GLU A 169 -8.75 -24.04 -1.66
C GLU A 169 -9.45 -25.30 -2.19
N ARG A 170 -9.84 -26.22 -1.31
CA ARG A 170 -10.52 -27.47 -1.68
C ARG A 170 -12.00 -27.27 -2.01
N GLU A 171 -12.69 -26.43 -1.25
CA GLU A 171 -14.14 -26.27 -1.28
C GLU A 171 -14.59 -25.06 -2.12
N GLY A 172 -13.67 -24.14 -2.41
CA GLY A 172 -13.93 -22.94 -3.23
C GLY A 172 -14.46 -21.73 -2.46
N GLY A 173 -14.55 -21.81 -1.13
CA GLY A 173 -15.05 -20.74 -0.27
C GLY A 173 -15.05 -21.12 1.22
N LEU A 174 -15.42 -20.17 2.07
CA LEU A 174 -15.67 -20.39 3.50
C LEU A 174 -17.10 -19.97 3.84
N SER A 175 -17.73 -20.69 4.77
CA SER A 175 -18.96 -20.25 5.43
C SER A 175 -18.70 -18.99 6.26
N ALA A 176 -19.75 -18.29 6.71
CA ALA A 176 -19.59 -17.13 7.58
C ALA A 176 -18.88 -17.45 8.92
N GLU A 177 -19.14 -18.63 9.50
CA GLU A 177 -18.52 -19.09 10.75
C GLU A 177 -17.02 -19.39 10.55
N ASP A 178 -16.70 -20.12 9.47
CA ASP A 178 -15.32 -20.43 9.13
C ASP A 178 -14.54 -19.16 8.74
N ALA A 179 -15.18 -18.20 8.06
CA ALA A 179 -14.56 -16.92 7.71
C ALA A 179 -14.22 -16.10 8.96
N ASN A 180 -15.13 -16.00 9.95
CA ASN A 180 -14.84 -15.34 11.22
C ASN A 180 -13.67 -16.02 11.95
N THR A 181 -13.68 -17.36 12.01
CA THR A 181 -12.57 -18.14 12.60
C THR A 181 -11.26 -17.90 11.85
N PHE A 182 -11.31 -17.84 10.52
CA PHE A 182 -10.14 -17.56 9.69
C PHE A 182 -9.56 -16.19 9.98
N VAL A 183 -10.40 -15.15 10.12
CA VAL A 183 -9.95 -13.80 10.45
C VAL A 183 -9.22 -13.77 11.80
N ASP A 184 -9.80 -14.38 12.83
CA ASP A 184 -9.19 -14.43 14.17
C ASP A 184 -7.85 -15.18 14.16
N GLU A 185 -7.80 -16.34 13.49
CA GLU A 185 -6.61 -17.19 13.38
C GLU A 185 -5.51 -16.53 12.53
N ALA A 186 -5.87 -15.87 11.43
CA ALA A 186 -4.94 -15.12 10.60
C ALA A 186 -4.32 -13.95 11.39
N LEU A 187 -5.12 -13.26 12.21
CA LEU A 187 -4.68 -12.10 13.00
C LEU A 187 -3.53 -12.45 13.97
N HIS A 188 -3.48 -13.67 14.48
CA HIS A 188 -2.37 -14.13 15.33
C HIS A 188 -1.00 -14.04 14.64
N THR A 189 -0.94 -14.15 13.31
CA THR A 189 0.30 -14.03 12.52
C THR A 189 0.93 -12.64 12.63
N PHE A 190 0.11 -11.60 12.85
CA PHE A 190 0.49 -10.19 12.71
C PHE A 190 0.57 -9.42 14.04
N ARG A 191 0.26 -10.09 15.16
CA ARG A 191 0.29 -9.49 16.50
C ARG A 191 1.71 -9.09 16.90
N TRP A 192 1.81 -8.01 17.70
CA TRP A 192 3.05 -7.70 18.38
C TRP A 192 3.37 -8.76 19.44
N HIS A 193 4.62 -9.19 19.50
CA HIS A 193 5.12 -10.05 20.57
C HIS A 193 6.34 -9.41 21.21
N HIS A 194 6.23 -9.12 22.51
CA HIS A 194 7.30 -8.50 23.29
C HIS A 194 8.53 -9.41 23.49
N ASP A 195 8.32 -10.73 23.53
CA ASP A 195 9.41 -11.70 23.67
C ASP A 195 10.08 -11.97 22.32
N ALA A 196 11.36 -11.62 22.23
CA ALA A 196 12.23 -12.05 21.14
C ALA A 196 12.54 -13.56 21.25
N THR A 197 12.87 -14.16 20.12
CA THR A 197 13.24 -15.56 19.96
C THR A 197 14.75 -15.81 20.09
N VAL A 198 15.51 -14.74 20.31
CA VAL A 198 16.98 -14.71 20.32
C VAL A 198 17.50 -14.13 21.63
N THR A 199 18.78 -14.37 21.91
CA THR A 199 19.49 -13.75 23.03
C THR A 199 19.78 -12.27 22.75
N ALA A 200 20.11 -11.50 23.79
CA ALA A 200 20.45 -10.09 23.66
C ALA A 200 21.67 -9.87 22.73
N GLU A 201 22.68 -10.73 22.84
CA GLU A 201 23.89 -10.68 22.00
C GLU A 201 23.56 -10.96 20.52
N GLN A 202 22.78 -12.01 20.25
CA GLN A 202 22.34 -12.33 18.88
C GLN A 202 21.49 -11.21 18.28
N TYR A 203 20.60 -10.61 19.07
CA TYR A 203 19.82 -9.45 18.63
C TYR A 203 20.72 -8.27 18.28
N GLN A 204 21.73 -7.96 19.10
CA GLN A 204 22.68 -6.87 18.83
C GLN A 204 23.43 -7.12 17.52
N GLN A 205 23.92 -8.35 17.28
CA GLN A 205 24.61 -8.70 16.04
C GLN A 205 23.71 -8.51 14.80
N LEU A 206 22.44 -8.91 14.88
CA LEU A 206 21.47 -8.71 13.80
C LEU A 206 21.18 -7.21 13.58
N HIS A 207 21.07 -6.46 14.68
CA HIS A 207 20.74 -5.03 14.67
C HIS A 207 21.86 -4.19 14.07
N ASP A 208 23.11 -4.47 14.44
CA ASP A 208 24.31 -3.77 13.98
C ASP A 208 24.55 -3.99 12.48
N GLN A 209 24.16 -5.15 11.93
CA GLN A 209 24.21 -5.37 10.49
C GLN A 209 23.15 -4.52 9.77
N HIS A 210 21.89 -4.62 10.20
CA HIS A 210 20.80 -3.81 9.67
C HIS A 210 19.56 -3.93 10.57
N ARG A 211 18.93 -2.81 10.93
CA ARG A 211 17.75 -2.81 11.82
C ARG A 211 16.60 -3.68 11.33
N LEU A 212 16.41 -3.76 10.01
CA LEU A 212 15.44 -4.66 9.36
C LEU A 212 15.72 -6.14 9.59
N ILE A 213 16.99 -6.56 9.60
CA ILE A 213 17.34 -7.97 9.81
C ILE A 213 16.93 -8.39 11.22
N ALA A 214 17.23 -7.57 12.24
CA ALA A 214 16.77 -7.82 13.60
C ALA A 214 15.23 -7.86 13.69
N ASP A 215 14.54 -6.92 13.06
CA ASP A 215 13.07 -6.84 13.01
C ASP A 215 12.41 -8.12 12.42
N VAL A 216 13.01 -8.70 11.38
CA VAL A 216 12.48 -9.92 10.75
C VAL A 216 12.88 -11.18 11.51
N VAL A 217 14.14 -11.29 11.92
CA VAL A 217 14.72 -12.54 12.42
C VAL A 217 14.45 -12.74 13.92
N ALA A 218 14.44 -11.68 14.72
CA ALA A 218 14.40 -11.79 16.17
C ALA A 218 13.00 -12.12 16.72
N PHE A 219 11.92 -11.92 15.95
CA PHE A 219 10.55 -12.00 16.45
C PHE A 219 9.79 -13.25 15.98
N LYS A 220 8.73 -13.59 16.72
CA LYS A 220 7.92 -14.81 16.52
C LYS A 220 7.19 -14.85 15.17
N GLY A 221 6.88 -13.69 14.60
CA GLY A 221 6.13 -13.58 13.33
C GLY A 221 6.22 -12.18 12.73
N PRO A 222 5.63 -11.99 11.54
CA PRO A 222 5.66 -10.73 10.78
C PRO A 222 4.66 -9.72 11.34
N HIS A 223 4.98 -9.15 12.50
CA HIS A 223 4.13 -8.13 13.12
C HIS A 223 3.89 -6.93 12.18
N ILE A 224 2.76 -6.24 12.35
CA ILE A 224 2.46 -5.04 11.55
C ILE A 224 3.54 -3.98 11.78
N ASN A 225 4.23 -3.57 10.71
CA ASN A 225 5.22 -2.51 10.76
C ASN A 225 4.54 -1.13 10.91
N HIS A 226 3.53 -0.90 10.07
CA HIS A 226 2.62 0.23 10.14
C HIS A 226 1.28 -0.15 9.50
N LEU A 227 0.24 0.60 9.89
CA LEU A 227 -1.07 0.55 9.27
C LEU A 227 -1.47 1.99 8.92
N THR A 228 -1.60 2.26 7.63
CA THR A 228 -1.68 3.60 7.06
C THR A 228 -3.11 3.89 6.61
N PRO A 229 -3.78 4.90 7.19
CA PRO A 229 -5.09 5.34 6.71
C PRO A 229 -4.96 6.30 5.51
N ARG A 230 -6.03 6.46 4.73
CA ARG A 230 -6.10 7.44 3.63
C ARG A 230 -6.66 8.78 4.09
N THR A 231 -5.94 9.86 3.79
CA THR A 231 -6.46 11.24 3.87
C THR A 231 -6.69 11.85 2.49
N LEU A 232 -7.61 12.81 2.40
CA LEU A 232 -7.84 13.60 1.20
C LEU A 232 -6.86 14.78 1.06
N ASP A 233 -6.23 15.22 2.15
CA ASP A 233 -5.29 16.34 2.15
C ASP A 233 -4.16 16.09 3.15
N ILE A 234 -3.02 15.64 2.63
CA ILE A 234 -1.84 15.34 3.44
C ILE A 234 -1.16 16.60 3.98
N ASP A 235 -1.32 17.76 3.32
CA ASP A 235 -0.72 19.00 3.81
C ASP A 235 -1.50 19.48 5.05
N ALA A 236 -2.83 19.44 4.98
CA ALA A 236 -3.70 19.78 6.11
C ALA A 236 -3.49 18.85 7.30
N ILE A 237 -3.32 17.54 7.06
CA ILE A 237 -3.06 16.60 8.15
C ILE A 237 -1.67 16.81 8.77
N GLN A 238 -0.64 17.05 7.95
CA GLN A 238 0.74 17.29 8.42
C GLN A 238 0.79 18.50 9.37
N LEU A 239 0.03 19.56 9.08
CA LEU A 239 -0.11 20.72 9.96
C LEU A 239 -0.78 20.40 11.30
N GLY A 240 -1.77 19.50 11.31
CA GLY A 240 -2.51 19.11 12.52
C GLY A 240 -1.79 18.10 13.42
N MET A 241 -0.90 17.28 12.84
CA MET A 241 -0.22 16.18 13.52
C MET A 241 0.63 16.60 14.75
N PRO A 242 1.45 17.67 14.72
CA PRO A 242 2.22 18.12 15.89
C PRO A 242 1.34 18.44 17.12
N ALA A 243 0.18 19.06 16.91
CA ALA A 243 -0.75 19.40 17.99
C ALA A 243 -1.37 18.16 18.66
N LYS A 244 -1.29 17.00 18.01
CA LYS A 244 -1.75 15.70 18.51
C LYS A 244 -0.60 14.83 19.05
N GLY A 245 0.62 15.37 19.14
CA GLY A 245 1.79 14.66 19.67
C GLY A 245 2.41 13.65 18.72
N ILE A 246 2.14 13.76 17.41
CA ILE A 246 2.66 12.86 16.37
C ILE A 246 3.40 13.65 15.28
N PRO A 247 4.46 14.42 15.61
CA PRO A 247 5.16 15.24 14.62
C PRO A 247 5.65 14.37 13.46
N PRO A 248 5.19 14.62 12.22
CA PRO A 248 5.64 13.89 11.05
C PRO A 248 7.01 14.37 10.61
N LYS A 249 7.62 13.62 9.71
CA LYS A 249 8.73 14.11 8.90
C LYS A 249 8.28 15.30 8.06
N ALA A 250 9.16 16.29 7.92
CA ALA A 250 8.94 17.46 7.09
C ALA A 250 8.89 17.08 5.60
N VAL A 251 9.75 16.15 5.18
CA VAL A 251 9.74 15.65 3.80
C VAL A 251 8.49 14.77 3.57
N ILE A 252 7.66 15.18 2.60
CA ILE A 252 6.58 14.35 2.06
C ILE A 252 7.12 13.65 0.81
N GLU A 253 7.02 12.33 0.78
CA GLU A 253 7.34 11.56 -0.42
C GLU A 253 6.20 11.59 -1.41
N GLY A 254 6.52 11.39 -2.69
CA GLY A 254 5.56 11.47 -3.78
C GLY A 254 5.71 12.77 -4.58
N PRO A 255 4.72 13.11 -5.43
CA PRO A 255 4.68 14.41 -6.10
C PRO A 255 4.45 15.55 -5.09
N PRO A 256 4.71 16.81 -5.49
CA PRO A 256 4.32 17.97 -4.69
C PRO A 256 2.78 18.12 -4.64
N PRO A 257 2.25 19.09 -3.88
CA PRO A 257 0.82 19.41 -3.89
C PRO A 257 0.32 19.73 -5.30
N ARG A 258 -0.87 19.23 -5.65
CA ARG A 258 -1.48 19.31 -6.99
C ARG A 258 -3.00 19.38 -6.91
N ARG A 259 -3.64 20.05 -7.86
CA ARG A 259 -5.12 20.02 -8.01
C ARG A 259 -5.61 18.65 -8.47
N CYS A 260 -4.85 17.98 -9.31
CA CYS A 260 -5.07 16.62 -9.76
C CYS A 260 -3.93 15.75 -9.23
N PRO A 261 -4.04 15.23 -7.97
CA PRO A 261 -3.01 14.39 -7.38
C PRO A 261 -2.72 13.16 -8.25
N ILE A 262 -1.46 12.72 -8.27
CA ILE A 262 -1.01 11.55 -9.03
C ILE A 262 -0.28 10.58 -8.09
N LEU A 263 -0.36 9.29 -8.37
CA LEU A 263 0.17 8.23 -7.51
C LEU A 263 -0.30 8.37 -6.06
N LEU A 264 0.62 8.56 -5.13
CA LEU A 264 0.30 8.90 -3.75
C LEU A 264 1.35 9.86 -3.18
N ARG A 265 0.98 10.55 -2.12
CA ARG A 265 1.86 11.31 -1.24
C ARG A 265 1.84 10.67 0.14
N GLN A 266 2.98 10.61 0.81
CA GLN A 266 3.08 9.97 2.13
C GLN A 266 4.11 10.64 3.04
N THR A 267 3.89 10.53 4.35
CA THR A 267 4.88 10.88 5.38
C THR A 267 4.74 9.94 6.58
N SER A 268 5.78 9.85 7.40
CA SER A 268 5.80 8.99 8.58
C SER A 268 6.14 9.74 9.86
N PHE A 269 5.81 9.14 10.99
CA PHE A 269 6.11 9.66 12.33
C PHE A 269 6.50 8.51 13.26
N LYS A 270 7.25 8.82 14.32
CA LYS A 270 7.55 7.83 15.37
C LYS A 270 6.29 7.61 16.21
N ALA A 271 5.71 6.42 16.16
CA ALA A 271 4.47 6.13 16.87
C ALA A 271 4.71 5.53 18.26
N LEU A 272 5.62 4.56 18.39
CA LEU A 272 5.91 3.94 19.68
C LEU A 272 7.32 3.35 19.72
N GLN A 273 7.98 3.51 20.87
CA GLN A 273 9.22 2.79 21.18
C GLN A 273 8.87 1.65 22.13
N GLU A 274 9.19 0.43 21.72
CA GLU A 274 8.81 -0.78 22.43
C GLU A 274 10.00 -1.31 23.23
N LYS A 275 9.73 -1.81 24.42
CA LYS A 275 10.72 -2.65 25.11
C LYS A 275 10.75 -4.02 24.43
N VAL A 276 11.88 -4.72 24.49
CA VAL A 276 12.00 -6.11 24.02
C VAL A 276 12.66 -6.95 25.10
N ALA A 277 12.05 -8.11 25.38
CA ALA A 277 12.61 -9.11 26.28
C ALA A 277 13.35 -10.19 25.47
N PHE A 278 14.59 -10.49 25.87
CA PHE A 278 15.43 -11.50 25.20
C PHE A 278 15.39 -12.84 25.93
N SER A 279 15.67 -13.93 25.22
CA SER A 279 15.48 -15.31 25.72
C SER A 279 16.45 -15.72 26.85
N ASP A 280 17.57 -15.01 26.99
CA ASP A 280 18.61 -15.23 28.00
C ASP A 280 18.47 -14.33 29.24
N GLN A 281 17.56 -13.36 29.22
CA GLN A 281 17.35 -12.42 30.31
C GLN A 281 16.11 -12.78 31.13
N ARG A 282 16.25 -12.87 32.47
CA ARG A 282 15.11 -13.10 33.39
C ARG A 282 14.64 -11.75 33.96
N GLY A 283 13.35 -11.43 33.77
CA GLY A 283 12.72 -10.22 34.30
C GLY A 283 12.79 -9.01 33.36
N ASP A 284 12.32 -7.84 33.83
CA ASP A 284 12.19 -6.58 33.06
C ASP A 284 13.54 -5.88 32.78
N ALA A 285 14.64 -6.63 32.74
CA ALA A 285 15.96 -6.15 32.32
C ALA A 285 16.02 -6.00 30.79
N GLY A 286 15.03 -5.33 30.21
CA GLY A 286 14.81 -5.30 28.76
C GLY A 286 15.76 -4.38 27.99
N GLY A 287 16.08 -4.78 26.76
CA GLY A 287 16.56 -3.85 25.74
C GLY A 287 15.40 -3.00 25.19
N SER A 288 15.73 -1.98 24.40
CA SER A 288 14.71 -1.20 23.66
C SER A 288 14.82 -1.47 22.16
N HIS A 289 13.70 -1.74 21.50
CA HIS A 289 13.59 -1.77 20.05
C HIS A 289 12.75 -0.58 19.58
N THR A 290 13.31 0.22 18.69
CA THR A 290 12.55 1.28 18.02
C THR A 290 11.84 0.64 16.83
N ALA A 291 10.60 0.20 17.06
CA ALA A 291 9.91 -0.77 16.21
C ALA A 291 8.77 -0.19 15.37
N ARG A 292 8.01 0.78 15.91
CA ARG A 292 6.70 1.13 15.34
C ARG A 292 6.63 2.57 14.88
N PHE A 293 6.49 2.69 13.56
CA PHE A 293 6.24 3.96 12.89
C PHE A 293 4.75 4.04 12.55
N GLY A 294 4.22 5.25 12.60
CA GLY A 294 2.95 5.56 11.99
C GLY A 294 3.23 6.18 10.62
N GLU A 295 2.30 5.99 9.71
CA GLU A 295 2.36 6.55 8.36
C GLU A 295 0.97 7.06 7.98
N ILE A 296 0.94 8.04 7.08
CA ILE A 296 -0.27 8.61 6.50
C ILE A 296 -0.07 8.78 5.00
N GLU A 297 -1.11 8.52 4.21
CA GLU A 297 -1.05 8.66 2.75
C GLU A 297 -2.25 9.41 2.17
N GLN A 298 -2.01 10.10 1.05
CA GLN A 298 -3.03 10.65 0.16
C GLN A 298 -2.88 10.02 -1.22
N ARG A 299 -3.93 9.37 -1.73
CA ARG A 299 -3.92 8.66 -3.02
C ARG A 299 -4.59 9.49 -4.11
N GLY A 300 -3.90 9.62 -5.23
CA GLY A 300 -4.32 10.31 -6.45
C GLY A 300 -4.50 9.36 -7.64
N ALA A 301 -4.31 9.87 -8.85
CA ALA A 301 -4.51 9.15 -10.11
C ALA A 301 -3.44 8.09 -10.37
N ALA A 302 -3.86 6.90 -10.80
CA ALA A 302 -3.00 5.88 -11.38
C ALA A 302 -2.46 6.37 -12.73
N LEU A 303 -1.15 6.25 -12.93
CA LEU A 303 -0.48 6.74 -14.12
C LEU A 303 -0.31 5.62 -15.16
N THR A 304 -0.37 5.99 -16.44
CA THR A 304 0.03 5.12 -17.55
C THR A 304 1.56 4.98 -17.59
N PRO A 305 2.14 4.05 -18.37
CA PRO A 305 3.60 4.01 -18.56
C PRO A 305 4.20 5.38 -18.94
N LYS A 306 3.52 6.13 -19.81
CA LYS A 306 3.95 7.47 -20.25
C LYS A 306 3.90 8.49 -19.11
N GLY A 307 2.81 8.53 -18.35
CA GLY A 307 2.73 9.38 -17.16
C GLY A 307 3.77 9.00 -16.12
N ARG A 308 4.07 7.70 -16.00
CA ARG A 308 5.04 7.19 -15.04
C ARG A 308 6.46 7.62 -15.37
N GLN A 309 6.84 7.51 -16.64
CA GLN A 309 8.11 7.99 -17.17
C GLN A 309 8.28 9.50 -16.95
N LEU A 310 7.24 10.29 -17.21
CA LEU A 310 7.29 11.74 -16.95
C LEU A 310 7.48 12.03 -15.46
N TYR A 311 6.77 11.33 -14.57
CA TYR A 311 6.97 11.47 -13.13
C TYR A 311 8.43 11.18 -12.73
N ASP A 312 9.01 10.06 -13.21
CA ASP A 312 10.38 9.67 -12.82
C ASP A 312 11.39 10.73 -13.28
N GLN A 313 11.27 11.18 -14.53
CA GLN A 313 12.12 12.24 -15.08
C GLN A 313 12.08 13.53 -14.24
N LEU A 314 10.89 13.95 -13.79
CA LEU A 314 10.75 15.17 -13.00
C LEU A 314 11.23 15.00 -11.55
N LEU A 315 11.03 13.82 -10.98
CA LEU A 315 11.55 13.49 -9.65
C LEU A 315 13.07 13.44 -9.64
N ASP A 316 13.68 12.80 -10.65
CA ASP A 316 15.13 12.71 -10.80
C ASP A 316 15.74 14.09 -11.02
N ALA A 317 15.14 14.93 -11.87
CA ALA A 317 15.59 16.31 -12.06
C ALA A 317 15.56 17.14 -10.76
N ALA A 318 14.54 16.96 -9.91
CA ALA A 318 14.46 17.64 -8.61
C ALA A 318 15.57 17.16 -7.66
N ARG A 319 15.87 15.85 -7.65
CA ARG A 319 16.94 15.25 -6.83
C ARG A 319 18.33 15.69 -7.30
N GLU A 320 18.56 15.70 -8.60
CA GLU A 320 19.80 16.21 -9.20
C GLU A 320 20.02 17.69 -8.84
N ALA A 321 18.97 18.52 -8.90
CA ALA A 321 19.04 19.93 -8.53
C ALA A 321 19.27 20.17 -7.02
N LEU A 322 18.87 19.23 -6.17
CA LEU A 322 19.15 19.28 -4.73
C LEU A 322 20.65 19.05 -4.46
N GLY A 323 21.28 18.16 -5.22
CA GLY A 323 22.70 17.80 -5.09
C GLY A 323 23.00 16.93 -3.86
N GLY A 324 22.03 16.13 -3.42
CA GLY A 324 22.12 15.27 -2.24
C GLY A 324 20.83 14.50 -1.97
N VAL A 325 20.75 13.82 -0.83
CA VAL A 325 19.55 13.06 -0.42
C VAL A 325 18.54 14.01 0.24
N PRO A 326 17.24 13.92 -0.10
CA PRO A 326 16.18 14.62 0.62
C PRO A 326 16.20 14.24 2.11
N ALA A 327 16.28 15.24 2.99
CA ALA A 327 16.38 15.06 4.42
C ALA A 327 15.70 16.22 5.16
N GLU A 328 15.43 16.05 6.45
CA GLU A 328 14.74 17.07 7.26
C GLU A 328 15.45 18.44 7.23
N ALA A 329 16.79 18.45 7.19
CA ALA A 329 17.58 19.69 7.15
C ALA A 329 17.48 20.47 5.82
N ASN A 330 17.05 19.82 4.74
CA ASN A 330 16.92 20.44 3.42
C ASN A 330 15.48 20.33 2.86
N ALA A 331 14.51 20.00 3.71
CA ALA A 331 13.14 19.69 3.32
C ALA A 331 12.46 20.85 2.56
N GLU A 332 12.55 22.08 3.06
CA GLU A 332 11.96 23.26 2.40
C GLU A 332 12.52 23.44 0.98
N ARG A 333 13.85 23.42 0.84
CA ARG A 333 14.53 23.50 -0.46
C ARG A 333 14.15 22.35 -1.39
N TYR A 334 14.07 21.12 -0.86
CA TYR A 334 13.67 19.96 -1.65
C TYR A 334 12.24 20.10 -2.16
N MET A 335 11.29 20.51 -1.32
CA MET A 335 9.89 20.71 -1.70
C MET A 335 9.72 21.83 -2.73
N ASP A 336 10.52 22.91 -2.66
CA ASP A 336 10.55 23.97 -3.67
C ASP A 336 11.08 23.46 -5.02
N LEU A 337 12.20 22.72 -5.02
CA LEU A 337 12.77 22.13 -6.23
C LEU A 337 11.81 21.12 -6.86
N LEU A 338 11.17 20.30 -6.04
CA LEU A 338 10.17 19.33 -6.46
C LEU A 338 8.96 20.04 -7.10
N SER A 339 8.44 21.07 -6.44
CA SER A 339 7.32 21.89 -6.95
C SER A 339 7.66 22.55 -8.29
N ASN A 340 8.86 23.11 -8.42
CA ASN A 340 9.33 23.74 -9.65
C ASN A 340 9.49 22.72 -10.80
N SER A 341 10.09 21.56 -10.53
CA SER A 341 10.25 20.50 -11.54
C SER A 341 8.89 19.99 -12.04
N PHE A 342 7.95 19.74 -11.12
CA PHE A 342 6.63 19.19 -11.45
C PHE A 342 5.65 20.18 -12.10
N GLN A 343 6.03 21.44 -12.31
CA GLN A 343 5.27 22.35 -13.18
C GLN A 343 5.14 21.81 -14.61
N ALA A 344 6.08 20.97 -15.05
CA ALA A 344 6.05 20.31 -16.34
C ALA A 344 5.03 19.16 -16.43
N PHE A 345 4.46 18.69 -15.32
CA PHE A 345 3.40 17.68 -15.32
C PHE A 345 2.03 18.38 -15.40
N PRO A 346 1.17 18.11 -16.41
CA PRO A 346 -0.16 18.72 -16.53
C PRO A 346 -1.03 18.54 -15.28
N ASP A 347 -1.49 19.65 -14.69
CA ASP A 347 -2.35 19.66 -13.48
C ASP A 347 -3.81 19.98 -13.82
N ASP A 348 -4.31 19.29 -14.84
CA ASP A 348 -5.63 19.40 -15.42
C ASP A 348 -6.08 18.02 -15.94
N LEU A 349 -7.26 17.55 -15.52
CA LEU A 349 -7.72 16.20 -15.85
C LEU A 349 -7.92 15.98 -17.35
N ALA A 350 -8.38 17.00 -18.09
CA ALA A 350 -8.58 16.88 -19.53
C ALA A 350 -7.24 16.72 -20.25
N GLN A 351 -6.24 17.54 -19.92
CA GLN A 351 -4.89 17.41 -20.45
C GLN A 351 -4.24 16.07 -20.08
N MET A 352 -4.39 15.61 -18.83
CA MET A 352 -3.88 14.31 -18.40
C MET A 352 -4.51 13.15 -19.19
N ARG A 353 -5.80 13.23 -19.51
CA ARG A 353 -6.52 12.25 -20.34
C ARG A 353 -6.07 12.29 -21.80
N GLU A 354 -6.10 13.46 -22.42
CA GLU A 354 -5.74 13.66 -23.84
C GLU A 354 -4.30 13.26 -24.13
N GLN A 355 -3.39 13.54 -23.20
CA GLN A 355 -1.98 13.16 -23.32
C GLN A 355 -1.72 11.70 -22.91
N GLY A 356 -2.73 10.97 -22.43
CA GLY A 356 -2.61 9.58 -21.98
C GLY A 356 -1.63 9.42 -20.82
N LEU A 357 -1.67 10.32 -19.84
CA LEU A 357 -0.76 10.32 -18.68
C LEU A 357 -1.34 9.55 -17.48
N ALA A 358 -2.65 9.52 -17.34
CA ALA A 358 -3.34 8.81 -16.27
C ALA A 358 -4.43 7.88 -16.81
N TYR A 359 -4.81 6.91 -15.99
CA TYR A 359 -5.99 6.09 -16.22
C TYR A 359 -7.25 6.78 -15.68
N PHE A 360 -8.39 6.54 -16.32
CA PHE A 360 -9.66 7.17 -16.01
C PHE A 360 -10.79 6.16 -15.95
N ARG A 361 -11.86 6.51 -15.23
CA ARG A 361 -13.16 5.84 -15.31
C ARG A 361 -14.18 6.75 -15.95
N PHE A 362 -15.02 6.18 -16.80
CA PHE A 362 -16.05 6.88 -17.56
C PHE A 362 -17.45 6.48 -17.09
N PHE A 363 -18.33 7.46 -16.98
CA PHE A 363 -19.66 7.31 -16.40
C PHE A 363 -20.70 7.97 -17.29
N ALA A 364 -21.81 7.28 -17.55
CA ALA A 364 -22.96 7.86 -18.23
C ALA A 364 -23.63 8.87 -17.28
N THR A 365 -23.83 10.11 -17.75
CA THR A 365 -24.54 11.12 -16.96
C THR A 365 -26.05 10.97 -17.08
N GLU A 366 -26.82 11.56 -16.17
CA GLU A 366 -28.29 11.63 -16.31
C GLU A 366 -28.70 12.27 -17.64
N ARG A 367 -27.98 13.33 -18.06
CA ARG A 367 -28.19 13.99 -19.35
C ARG A 367 -27.92 13.04 -20.52
N GLY A 368 -26.82 12.29 -20.48
CA GLY A 368 -26.48 11.31 -21.52
C GLY A 368 -27.50 10.17 -21.59
N MET A 369 -28.00 9.73 -20.44
CA MET A 369 -29.06 8.70 -20.38
C MET A 369 -30.41 9.22 -20.89
N ALA A 370 -30.75 10.48 -20.63
CA ALA A 370 -31.97 11.10 -21.15
C ALA A 370 -31.92 11.32 -22.67
N ALA A 371 -30.71 11.51 -23.25
CA ALA A 371 -30.49 11.67 -24.68
C ALA A 371 -30.31 10.34 -25.45
N ARG A 372 -30.64 9.19 -24.83
CA ARG A 372 -30.58 7.88 -25.51
C ARG A 372 -31.53 7.87 -26.72
N GLY A 373 -31.02 7.42 -27.86
CA GLY A 373 -31.77 7.34 -29.11
C GLY A 373 -31.90 8.65 -29.91
N ASP A 374 -31.34 9.77 -29.43
CA ASP A 374 -31.27 10.99 -30.23
C ASP A 374 -30.29 10.82 -31.40
N ALA A 375 -30.78 11.02 -32.63
CA ALA A 375 -30.00 10.89 -33.86
C ALA A 375 -28.90 11.96 -34.00
N GLY A 376 -29.03 13.09 -33.29
CA GLY A 376 -28.06 14.19 -33.33
C GLY A 376 -26.91 14.08 -32.30
N ARG A 377 -26.88 13.01 -31.51
CA ARG A 377 -25.87 12.85 -30.45
C ARG A 377 -24.45 12.66 -31.02
N PRO A 378 -23.40 13.15 -30.33
CA PRO A 378 -22.03 12.86 -30.70
C PRO A 378 -21.74 11.35 -30.65
N THR A 379 -20.86 10.89 -31.54
CA THR A 379 -20.46 9.47 -31.64
C THR A 379 -19.04 9.21 -31.15
N SER A 380 -18.23 10.24 -30.94
CA SER A 380 -16.90 10.13 -30.33
C SER A 380 -16.98 10.32 -28.82
N LEU A 381 -16.06 9.68 -28.08
CA LEU A 381 -15.94 9.87 -26.64
C LEU A 381 -15.76 11.35 -26.26
N ASP A 382 -14.88 12.08 -26.96
CA ASP A 382 -14.64 13.51 -26.71
C ASP A 382 -15.91 14.35 -26.93
N GLY A 383 -16.63 14.10 -28.02
CA GLY A 383 -17.88 14.83 -28.28
C GLY A 383 -18.95 14.53 -27.23
N LEU A 384 -19.00 13.30 -26.71
CA LEU A 384 -19.92 12.93 -25.63
C LEU A 384 -19.56 13.58 -24.30
N ILE A 385 -18.27 13.76 -24.02
CA ILE A 385 -17.77 14.51 -22.86
C ILE A 385 -18.15 15.99 -23.01
N ASP A 386 -17.86 16.59 -24.17
CA ASP A 386 -18.16 18.00 -24.47
C ASP A 386 -19.67 18.31 -24.38
N ALA A 387 -20.51 17.36 -24.80
CA ALA A 387 -21.97 17.46 -24.68
C ALA A 387 -22.50 17.19 -23.27
N GLY A 388 -21.64 16.79 -22.32
CA GLY A 388 -22.00 16.44 -20.95
C GLY A 388 -22.77 15.13 -20.83
N HIS A 389 -22.65 14.23 -21.81
CA HIS A 389 -23.28 12.91 -21.81
C HIS A 389 -22.44 11.86 -21.08
N VAL A 390 -21.12 12.06 -21.06
CA VAL A 390 -20.15 11.23 -20.35
C VAL A 390 -19.38 12.11 -19.37
N HIS A 391 -19.31 11.67 -18.13
CA HIS A 391 -18.42 12.21 -17.11
C HIS A 391 -17.21 11.30 -16.96
N PHE A 392 -16.05 11.85 -16.60
CA PHE A 392 -14.87 11.06 -16.31
C PHE A 392 -14.17 11.53 -15.05
N GLU A 393 -13.59 10.59 -14.31
CA GLU A 393 -12.75 10.85 -13.15
C GLU A 393 -11.47 10.03 -13.24
N ALA A 394 -10.40 10.52 -12.62
CA ALA A 394 -9.16 9.77 -12.54
C ALA A 394 -9.39 8.44 -11.79
N LEU A 395 -8.80 7.36 -12.31
CA LEU A 395 -8.79 6.08 -11.60
C LEU A 395 -7.76 6.18 -10.46
N VAL A 396 -8.21 5.99 -9.22
CA VAL A 396 -7.35 6.04 -8.03
C VAL A 396 -6.22 5.00 -8.07
N TYR A 397 -5.04 5.40 -7.61
CA TYR A 397 -3.86 4.54 -7.48
C TYR A 397 -3.96 3.63 -6.25
N GLU A 398 -3.89 2.33 -6.48
CA GLU A 398 -4.02 1.26 -5.47
C GLU A 398 -2.69 0.63 -5.04
N ASP A 399 -1.59 1.04 -5.68
CA ASP A 399 -0.25 0.49 -5.45
C ASP A 399 0.60 1.45 -4.61
N PHE A 400 1.92 1.27 -4.63
CA PHE A 400 2.87 2.00 -3.81
C PHE A 400 3.81 2.81 -4.68
N LEU A 401 4.43 3.86 -4.13
CA LEU A 401 5.50 4.55 -4.83
C LEU A 401 6.62 3.55 -5.18
N PRO A 402 7.34 3.74 -6.30
CA PRO A 402 8.47 2.88 -6.65
C PRO A 402 9.62 3.08 -5.64
N VAL A 403 10.78 2.48 -5.90
CA VAL A 403 11.98 2.55 -5.04
C VAL A 403 12.38 3.99 -4.65
N SER A 404 11.91 5.02 -5.36
CA SER A 404 12.03 6.40 -4.94
C SER A 404 11.43 6.73 -3.56
N ALA A 405 10.55 5.88 -3.00
CA ALA A 405 10.03 5.95 -1.62
C ALA A 405 10.88 5.17 -0.59
N ALA A 406 12.07 4.73 -0.98
CA ALA A 406 13.02 4.13 -0.04
C ALA A 406 13.46 5.10 1.06
N GLY A 407 13.18 6.41 0.94
CA GLY A 407 13.42 7.39 1.99
C GLY A 407 12.73 7.02 3.30
N ILE A 408 11.45 6.61 3.27
CA ILE A 408 10.70 6.14 4.45
C ILE A 408 11.27 4.82 4.95
N PHE A 409 11.63 3.89 4.05
CA PHE A 409 12.25 2.63 4.46
C PHE A 409 13.60 2.86 5.16
N GLN A 410 14.51 3.62 4.54
CA GLN A 410 15.82 4.00 5.09
C GLN A 410 15.66 4.77 6.39
N SER A 411 14.86 5.84 6.42
CA SER A 411 14.72 6.68 7.62
C SER A 411 13.98 5.99 8.78
N ASN A 412 13.12 4.99 8.51
CA ASN A 412 12.58 4.12 9.56
C ASN A 412 13.64 3.16 10.12
N LEU A 413 14.70 2.88 9.35
CA LEU A 413 15.73 1.88 9.61
C LEU A 413 17.11 2.48 9.97
N GLY A 414 17.32 3.79 9.86
CA GLY A 414 18.61 4.48 10.07
C GLY A 414 19.37 4.72 8.76
N ASP A 415 20.12 5.83 8.68
CA ASP A 415 20.91 6.22 7.49
C ASP A 415 22.19 5.39 7.38
N ASP A 416 22.20 4.25 6.67
CA ASP A 416 23.47 3.63 6.27
C ASP A 416 23.39 2.80 4.97
N ALA A 417 24.36 3.09 4.09
CA ALA A 417 24.90 2.36 2.92
C ALA A 417 24.04 2.05 1.66
N GLN A 418 24.54 2.52 0.50
CA GLN A 418 24.08 2.15 -0.85
C GLN A 418 24.92 0.98 -1.40
N SER A 419 24.27 0.01 -2.04
CA SER A 419 24.91 -1.03 -2.86
C SER A 419 24.04 -1.36 -4.06
N GLU A 420 24.59 -1.29 -5.28
CA GLU A 420 23.87 -1.60 -6.52
C GLU A 420 23.79 -3.12 -6.76
N TYR A 421 22.58 -3.66 -6.92
CA TYR A 421 22.32 -5.04 -7.35
C TYR A 421 21.43 -5.04 -8.62
N GLY A 422 21.71 -5.90 -9.60
CA GLY A 422 21.02 -5.92 -10.92
C GLY A 422 19.56 -6.42 -10.87
N SER A 423 18.68 -5.89 -11.75
CA SER A 423 17.22 -5.90 -11.55
C SER A 423 16.44 -7.16 -11.96
N ASN A 424 16.78 -7.84 -13.07
CA ASN A 424 15.85 -8.84 -13.65
C ASN A 424 15.95 -10.23 -13.00
N ALA A 425 17.14 -10.66 -12.58
CA ALA A 425 17.31 -11.93 -11.88
C ALA A 425 16.60 -11.96 -10.51
N ASN A 426 16.34 -10.78 -9.93
CA ASN A 426 15.71 -10.66 -8.62
C ASN A 426 14.19 -10.88 -8.66
N ARG A 427 13.52 -10.55 -9.78
CA ARG A 427 12.09 -10.80 -9.95
C ARG A 427 11.79 -12.30 -10.09
N ASP A 428 12.54 -13.01 -10.93
CA ASP A 428 12.34 -14.45 -11.12
C ASP A 428 12.53 -15.22 -9.81
N ALA A 429 13.55 -14.86 -9.02
CA ALA A 429 13.78 -15.43 -7.69
C ALA A 429 12.62 -15.13 -6.72
N PHE A 430 12.04 -13.92 -6.78
CA PHE A 430 10.88 -13.56 -5.97
C PHE A 430 9.63 -14.33 -6.37
N GLU A 431 9.32 -14.42 -7.67
CA GLU A 431 8.15 -15.16 -8.17
C GLU A 431 8.28 -16.67 -7.89
N GLN A 432 9.50 -17.21 -7.95
CA GLN A 432 9.80 -18.59 -7.52
C GLN A 432 9.52 -18.78 -6.03
N ALA A 433 9.97 -17.85 -5.17
CA ALA A 433 9.71 -17.90 -3.73
C ALA A 433 8.22 -17.73 -3.40
N LEU A 434 7.50 -16.89 -4.15
CA LEU A 434 6.07 -16.64 -4.04
C LEU A 434 5.23 -17.84 -4.54
N GLY A 435 5.79 -18.66 -5.43
CA GLY A 435 5.12 -19.81 -6.05
C GLY A 435 4.15 -19.42 -7.18
N ARG A 436 4.20 -18.18 -7.67
CA ARG A 436 3.42 -17.64 -8.79
C ARG A 436 3.98 -16.30 -9.24
N SER A 437 3.61 -15.87 -10.45
CA SER A 437 3.94 -14.52 -10.93
C SER A 437 3.13 -13.43 -10.25
N VAL A 438 3.72 -12.24 -10.13
CA VAL A 438 3.00 -11.04 -9.72
C VAL A 438 2.21 -10.48 -10.91
N GLN A 439 1.06 -9.87 -10.65
CA GLN A 439 0.29 -9.18 -11.69
C GLN A 439 0.88 -7.82 -12.03
N ASP A 440 0.72 -7.41 -13.28
CA ASP A 440 1.05 -6.07 -13.76
C ASP A 440 -0.09 -5.10 -13.40
N GLU A 441 0.20 -4.14 -12.54
CA GLU A 441 -0.76 -3.13 -12.13
C GLU A 441 -1.26 -2.26 -13.28
N LEU A 442 -0.41 -1.96 -14.27
CA LEU A 442 -0.75 -1.09 -15.38
C LEU A 442 -1.77 -1.77 -16.29
N GLU A 443 -1.65 -3.08 -16.47
CA GLU A 443 -2.65 -3.87 -17.17
C GLU A 443 -4.00 -3.85 -16.42
N LEU A 444 -3.98 -4.03 -15.09
CA LEU A 444 -5.20 -3.99 -14.27
C LEU A 444 -5.91 -2.64 -14.35
N TYR A 445 -5.16 -1.53 -14.33
CA TYR A 445 -5.72 -0.19 -14.49
C TYR A 445 -6.31 0.02 -15.89
N ALA A 446 -5.62 -0.42 -16.95
CA ALA A 446 -6.12 -0.36 -18.31
C ALA A 446 -7.43 -1.16 -18.48
N GLN A 447 -7.50 -2.35 -17.87
CA GLN A 447 -8.71 -3.17 -17.88
C GLN A 447 -9.87 -2.50 -17.12
N SER A 448 -9.61 -1.82 -16.00
CA SER A 448 -10.65 -1.07 -15.25
C SER A 448 -11.19 0.11 -16.06
N GLN A 449 -10.30 0.87 -16.72
CA GLN A 449 -10.68 1.91 -17.65
C GLN A 449 -11.56 1.36 -18.78
N GLN A 450 -11.15 0.26 -19.41
CA GLN A 450 -11.89 -0.38 -20.50
C GLN A 450 -13.29 -0.85 -20.07
N ARG A 451 -13.40 -1.49 -18.90
CA ARG A 451 -14.69 -1.93 -18.35
C ARG A 451 -15.62 -0.74 -18.11
N SER A 452 -15.10 0.39 -17.63
CA SER A 452 -15.90 1.59 -17.43
C SER A 452 -16.42 2.18 -18.75
N LEU A 453 -15.60 2.20 -19.80
CA LEU A 453 -16.02 2.63 -21.15
C LEU A 453 -17.12 1.71 -21.70
N GLN A 454 -16.95 0.40 -21.61
CA GLN A 454 -17.96 -0.58 -22.05
C GLN A 454 -19.27 -0.44 -21.28
N ALA A 455 -19.21 -0.26 -19.95
CA ALA A 455 -20.38 -0.01 -19.14
C ALA A 455 -21.08 1.30 -19.53
N CYS A 456 -20.30 2.36 -19.80
CA CYS A 456 -20.80 3.64 -20.25
C CYS A 456 -21.47 3.56 -21.63
N ALA A 457 -20.82 2.92 -22.61
CA ALA A 457 -21.36 2.67 -23.94
C ALA A 457 -22.71 1.95 -23.88
N LYS A 458 -22.78 0.84 -23.12
CA LYS A 458 -24.01 0.10 -22.88
C LYS A 458 -25.08 0.94 -22.19
N ALA A 459 -24.70 1.72 -21.18
CA ALA A 459 -25.60 2.64 -20.48
C ALA A 459 -26.00 3.85 -21.35
N LEU A 460 -25.40 4.06 -22.51
CA LEU A 460 -25.76 5.12 -23.43
C LEU A 460 -26.40 4.58 -24.71
N ASP A 461 -26.58 3.27 -24.85
CA ASP A 461 -27.06 2.61 -26.07
C ASP A 461 -26.20 2.97 -27.29
N LEU A 462 -24.88 2.90 -27.10
CA LEU A 462 -23.86 3.15 -28.12
C LEU A 462 -23.07 1.87 -28.40
N PRO A 463 -22.45 1.74 -29.59
CA PRO A 463 -21.39 0.76 -29.79
C PRO A 463 -20.20 1.04 -28.85
N ASP A 464 -19.23 0.13 -28.81
CA ASP A 464 -18.03 0.29 -27.98
C ASP A 464 -17.36 1.66 -28.24
N LEU A 465 -17.09 2.38 -27.13
CA LEU A 465 -16.55 3.75 -27.08
C LEU A 465 -15.03 3.81 -27.05
#